data_AF-A0A9D9MQ92-F1
#
_entry.id   AF-A0A9D9MQ92-F1
#
_cell.length_a   1.000
_cell.length_b   1.000
_cell.length_c   1.000
_cell.angle_alpha   90.00
_cell.angle_beta   90.00
_cell.angle_gamma   90.00
#
_symmetry.space_group_name_H-M   'P 1'
#
loop_
_entity.id
_entity.type
_entity.pdbx_description
1 polymer ?
#
loop_
_entity_poly.entity_id
_entity_poly.type
_entity_poly.pdbx_seq_one_letter_code
_entity_poly.pdbx_strand_id
1 'polypeptide(L)'
;MNRILFITLCSLFLASSCTKEKTPFAQAPTCNGTVSFANDVLPLIQQQCTSCHDAGNASGGYNLSDHATIAAHANAVLGSMRNSGYQLMPQGGPALPDSTIQLIECWIYQGKLDN
;
A
#
# COMPACT_ATOMS: atom_id res chain seq x y z
N MET A 1 45.64 4.25 46.22
CA MET A 1 44.76 5.30 45.65
C MET A 1 44.13 4.75 44.38
N ASN A 2 42.81 4.54 44.41
CA ASN A 2 41.97 4.03 43.32
C ASN A 2 42.07 4.86 42.04
N ARG A 3 42.21 4.20 40.87
CA ARG A 3 41.58 4.56 39.57
C ARG A 3 41.47 3.28 38.71
N ILE A 4 40.36 2.54 38.79
CA ILE A 4 39.32 2.43 37.75
C ILE A 4 39.87 2.16 36.35
N LEU A 5 39.75 0.90 35.90
CA LEU A 5 39.64 0.58 34.47
C LEU A 5 38.62 -0.56 34.32
N PHE A 6 37.37 -0.19 34.04
CA PHE A 6 36.29 -1.12 33.74
C PHE A 6 36.53 -1.76 32.37
N ILE A 7 36.90 -3.04 32.35
CA ILE A 7 36.93 -3.85 31.12
C ILE A 7 35.48 -4.27 30.86
N THR A 8 34.84 -3.57 29.93
CA THR A 8 33.49 -3.81 29.45
C THR A 8 33.43 -5.16 28.71
N LEU A 9 32.83 -6.15 29.37
CA LEU A 9 32.57 -7.47 28.80
C LEU A 9 31.40 -7.39 27.83
N CYS A 10 31.72 -7.64 26.57
CA CYS A 10 30.83 -7.83 25.43
C CYS A 10 29.67 -8.80 25.78
N SER A 11 28.43 -8.29 25.85
CA SER A 11 27.22 -9.12 25.88
C SER A 11 26.37 -8.75 24.68
N LEU A 12 26.46 -9.64 23.70
CA LEU A 12 25.81 -9.62 22.40
C LEU A 12 24.28 -9.74 22.61
N PHE A 13 23.58 -8.61 22.68
CA PHE A 13 22.13 -8.57 22.61
C PHE A 13 21.71 -8.66 21.13
N LEU A 14 21.38 -9.85 20.64
CA LEU A 14 20.66 -10.00 19.37
C LEU A 14 19.18 -9.67 19.63
N ALA A 15 18.86 -8.37 19.60
CA ALA A 15 17.49 -7.93 19.40
C ALA A 15 17.16 -8.04 17.91
N SER A 16 16.64 -9.19 17.47
CA SER A 16 15.95 -9.31 16.20
C SER A 16 14.62 -8.54 16.30
N SER A 17 14.72 -7.22 16.12
CA SER A 17 13.60 -6.32 15.96
C SER A 17 13.09 -6.46 14.52
N CYS A 18 12.02 -7.22 14.32
CA CYS A 18 11.23 -7.11 13.11
C CYS A 18 10.45 -5.80 13.19
N THR A 19 11.11 -4.68 12.90
CA THR A 19 10.39 -3.47 12.54
C THR A 19 9.65 -3.78 11.23
N LYS A 20 8.33 -3.60 11.19
CA LYS A 20 7.62 -3.40 9.93
C LYS A 20 8.20 -2.12 9.33
N GLU A 21 9.33 -2.27 8.65
CA GLU A 21 10.01 -1.19 7.98
C GLU A 21 9.10 -0.76 6.84
N LYS A 22 8.55 0.45 6.94
CA LYS A 22 7.90 1.08 5.80
C LYS A 22 9.03 1.37 4.82
N THR A 23 9.23 0.45 3.89
CA THR A 23 10.23 0.58 2.83
C THR A 23 10.04 1.92 2.14
N PRO A 24 11.09 2.76 2.07
CA PRO A 24 11.07 3.95 1.24
C PRO A 24 10.74 3.55 -0.20
N PHE A 25 9.90 4.35 -0.87
CA PHE A 25 9.39 4.18 -2.25
C PHE A 25 10.48 4.15 -3.36
N ALA A 26 11.75 3.86 -3.03
CA ALA A 26 12.86 3.88 -3.97
C ALA A 26 13.12 2.54 -4.68
N GLN A 27 12.47 1.44 -4.25
CA GLN A 27 12.58 0.14 -4.93
C GLN A 27 11.34 -0.09 -5.80
N ALA A 28 11.56 -0.43 -7.08
CA ALA A 28 10.48 -0.92 -7.93
C ALA A 28 9.77 -2.11 -7.26
N PRO A 29 8.43 -2.16 -7.27
CA PRO A 29 7.70 -3.26 -6.66
C PRO A 29 8.02 -4.58 -7.39
N THR A 30 8.09 -5.67 -6.63
CA THR A 30 8.19 -7.01 -7.23
C THR A 30 6.84 -7.39 -7.82
N CYS A 31 6.76 -7.48 -9.16
CA CYS A 31 5.54 -7.82 -9.88
C CYS A 31 5.67 -9.16 -10.60
N ASN A 32 4.76 -10.09 -10.32
CA ASN A 32 4.73 -11.40 -10.98
C ASN A 32 3.96 -11.28 -12.30
N GLY A 33 4.64 -10.84 -13.34
CA GLY A 33 4.03 -10.66 -14.66
C GLY A 33 3.23 -9.36 -14.79
N THR A 34 2.46 -9.27 -15.87
CA THR A 34 1.63 -8.09 -16.17
C THR A 34 0.30 -8.22 -15.44
N VAL A 35 -0.07 -7.18 -14.70
CA VAL A 35 -1.38 -7.06 -14.05
C VAL A 35 -2.42 -6.68 -15.11
N SER A 36 -3.54 -7.39 -15.12
CA SER A 36 -4.71 -7.08 -15.95
C SER A 36 -5.65 -6.14 -15.20
N PHE A 37 -6.01 -5.02 -15.83
CA PHE A 37 -7.03 -4.17 -15.24
C PHE A 37 -8.39 -4.88 -15.19
N ALA A 38 -8.81 -5.51 -16.28
CA ALA A 38 -10.12 -6.14 -16.37
C ALA A 38 -10.27 -7.33 -15.41
N ASN A 39 -9.21 -8.12 -15.21
CA ASN A 39 -9.28 -9.36 -14.43
C ASN A 39 -8.78 -9.23 -13.00
N ASP A 40 -7.85 -8.29 -12.71
CA ASP A 40 -7.24 -8.17 -11.38
C ASP A 40 -7.68 -6.90 -10.65
N VAL A 41 -7.57 -5.74 -11.30
CA VAL A 41 -7.77 -4.43 -10.63
C VAL A 41 -9.24 -4.09 -10.49
N LEU A 42 -10.02 -4.17 -11.58
CA LEU A 42 -11.42 -3.78 -11.58
C LEU A 42 -12.26 -4.63 -10.59
N PRO A 43 -12.14 -5.97 -10.55
CA PRO A 43 -12.89 -6.77 -9.58
C PRO A 43 -12.51 -6.44 -8.13
N LEU A 44 -11.23 -6.16 -7.87
CA LEU A 44 -10.78 -5.73 -6.55
C LEU A 44 -11.42 -4.40 -6.13
N ILE A 45 -11.39 -3.39 -7.01
CA ILE A 45 -11.99 -2.08 -6.74
C ILE A 45 -13.51 -2.21 -6.51
N GLN A 46 -14.19 -2.99 -7.34
CA GLN A 46 -15.62 -3.25 -7.20
C GLN A 46 -15.98 -3.97 -5.90
N GLN A 47 -15.09 -4.83 -5.39
CA GLN A 47 -15.35 -5.55 -4.15
C GLN A 47 -15.03 -4.71 -2.91
N GLN A 48 -13.96 -3.92 -2.94
CA GLN A 48 -13.38 -3.30 -1.75
C GLN A 48 -13.65 -1.80 -1.62
N CYS A 49 -14.05 -1.11 -2.70
CA CYS A 49 -14.05 0.36 -2.72
C CYS A 49 -15.39 0.98 -3.14
N THR A 50 -16.13 0.36 -4.06
CA THR A 50 -17.29 1.00 -4.71
C THR A 50 -18.52 1.15 -3.82
N SER A 51 -18.58 0.54 -2.63
CA SER A 51 -19.68 0.81 -1.68
C SER A 51 -19.80 2.30 -1.30
N CYS A 52 -18.67 3.02 -1.34
CA CYS A 52 -18.59 4.46 -1.05
C CYS A 52 -17.90 5.28 -2.14
N HIS A 53 -17.36 4.66 -3.18
CA HIS A 53 -16.57 5.33 -4.23
C HIS A 53 -17.01 4.92 -5.64
N ASP A 54 -18.31 4.73 -5.86
CA ASP A 54 -18.84 4.49 -7.21
C ASP A 54 -19.30 5.80 -7.88
N ALA A 55 -19.84 5.69 -9.10
CA ALA A 55 -20.33 6.82 -9.86
C ALA A 55 -21.57 7.49 -9.25
N GLY A 56 -22.38 6.76 -8.47
CA GLY A 56 -23.60 7.27 -7.84
C GLY A 56 -23.38 7.79 -6.41
N ASN A 57 -22.27 7.40 -5.79
CA ASN A 57 -21.88 7.67 -4.43
C ASN A 57 -20.35 7.82 -4.38
N ALA A 58 -19.86 8.97 -4.83
CA ALA A 58 -18.43 9.31 -4.85
C ALA A 58 -18.00 10.00 -3.55
N SER A 59 -17.99 9.26 -2.43
CA SER A 59 -17.57 9.81 -1.13
C SER A 59 -16.16 10.39 -1.21
N GLY A 60 -15.97 11.57 -0.61
CA GLY A 60 -14.70 12.30 -0.69
C GLY A 60 -14.35 12.81 -2.09
N GLY A 61 -15.26 12.75 -3.06
CA GLY A 61 -15.06 13.21 -4.43
C GLY A 61 -14.32 12.22 -5.33
N TYR A 62 -14.18 10.96 -4.93
CA TYR A 62 -13.50 9.92 -5.71
C TYR A 62 -14.50 8.96 -6.34
N ASN A 63 -14.54 8.95 -7.68
CA ASN A 63 -15.26 7.93 -8.44
C ASN A 63 -14.26 6.86 -8.92
N LEU A 64 -14.52 5.60 -8.59
CA LEU A 64 -13.73 4.43 -8.95
C LEU A 64 -14.55 3.43 -9.79
N SER A 65 -15.44 3.91 -10.67
CA SER A 65 -16.35 3.09 -11.47
C SER A 65 -15.74 2.49 -12.75
N ASP A 66 -14.71 3.13 -13.30
CA ASP A 66 -14.13 2.74 -14.59
C ASP A 66 -12.61 2.96 -14.64
N HIS A 67 -11.97 2.45 -15.69
CA HIS A 67 -10.52 2.53 -15.86
C HIS A 67 -10.02 3.97 -15.77
N ALA A 68 -10.64 4.90 -16.49
CA ALA A 68 -10.15 6.26 -16.60
C ALA A 68 -10.15 6.96 -15.24
N THR A 69 -11.24 6.82 -14.47
CA THR A 69 -11.32 7.43 -13.15
C THR A 69 -10.41 6.73 -12.12
N ILE A 70 -10.34 5.40 -12.15
CA ILE A 70 -9.42 4.64 -11.27
C ILE A 70 -7.96 5.03 -11.57
N ALA A 71 -7.58 5.10 -12.84
CA ALA A 71 -6.22 5.43 -13.26
C ALA A 71 -5.84 6.89 -12.94
N ALA A 72 -6.80 7.81 -12.99
CA ALA A 72 -6.61 9.20 -12.58
C ALA A 72 -6.37 9.33 -11.06
N HIS A 73 -7.01 8.47 -10.26
CA HIS A 73 -6.94 8.51 -8.80
C HIS A 73 -6.03 7.45 -8.16
N ALA A 74 -5.31 6.66 -8.96
CA ALA A 74 -4.57 5.48 -8.49
C ALA A 74 -3.58 5.77 -7.34
N ASN A 75 -2.88 6.91 -7.38
CA ASN A 75 -1.96 7.30 -6.31
C ASN A 75 -2.69 7.64 -5.00
N ALA A 76 -3.89 8.25 -5.09
CA ALA A 76 -4.72 8.52 -3.93
C ALA A 76 -5.31 7.22 -3.35
N VAL A 77 -5.72 6.29 -4.22
CA VAL A 77 -6.13 4.93 -3.82
C VAL A 77 -4.99 4.25 -3.04
N LEU A 78 -3.80 4.13 -3.64
CA LEU A 78 -2.66 3.48 -2.99
C LEU A 78 -2.25 4.17 -1.68
N GLY A 79 -2.24 5.51 -1.67
CA GLY A 79 -1.95 6.29 -0.47
C GLY A 79 -2.98 6.08 0.64
N SER A 80 -4.27 5.97 0.28
CA SER A 80 -5.35 5.67 1.23
C SER A 80 -5.27 4.25 1.79
N MET A 81 -4.85 3.28 0.99
CA MET A 81 -4.59 1.90 1.47
C MET A 81 -3.43 1.84 2.47
N ARG A 82 -2.46 2.78 2.37
CA ARG A 82 -1.23 2.81 3.19
C ARG A 82 -1.25 3.83 4.34
N ASN A 83 -2.31 4.61 4.49
CA ASN A 83 -2.34 5.79 5.35
C ASN A 83 -1.17 6.75 5.07
N SER A 84 -0.96 7.10 3.80
CA SER A 84 0.16 7.93 3.33
C SER A 84 -0.36 9.16 2.61
N GLY A 85 -0.54 10.26 3.35
CA GLY A 85 -1.02 11.53 2.79
C GLY A 85 -2.52 11.57 2.46
N TYR A 86 -3.26 10.48 2.68
CA TYR A 86 -4.70 10.37 2.48
C TYR A 86 -5.36 9.67 3.67
N GLN A 87 -6.68 9.81 3.79
CA GLN A 87 -7.47 9.09 4.78
C GLN A 87 -7.30 7.57 4.59
N LEU A 88 -7.02 6.85 5.68
CA LEU A 88 -6.90 5.40 5.65
C LEU A 88 -8.24 4.74 5.25
N MET A 89 -8.17 3.86 4.24
CA MET A 89 -9.30 3.06 3.78
C MET A 89 -8.98 1.56 3.89
N PRO A 90 -9.99 0.70 4.17
CA PRO A 90 -11.40 1.01 4.42
C PRO A 90 -11.64 1.72 5.76
N GLN A 91 -12.52 2.72 5.78
CA GLN A 91 -12.82 3.47 7.00
C GLN A 91 -13.56 2.59 8.02
N GLY A 92 -12.99 2.44 9.22
CA GLY A 92 -13.56 1.60 10.28
C GLY A 92 -13.51 0.09 10.01
N GLY A 93 -12.89 -0.33 8.91
CA GLY A 93 -12.69 -1.72 8.54
C GLY A 93 -11.28 -2.23 8.86
N PRO A 94 -11.04 -3.54 8.66
CA PRO A 94 -9.68 -4.08 8.72
C PRO A 94 -8.83 -3.50 7.58
N ALA A 95 -7.52 -3.40 7.81
CA ALA A 95 -6.58 -3.07 6.75
C ALA A 95 -6.63 -4.11 5.62
N LEU A 96 -6.45 -3.66 4.39
CA LEU A 96 -6.38 -4.55 3.24
C LEU A 96 -5.12 -5.43 3.31
N PRO A 97 -5.17 -6.67 2.77
CA PRO A 97 -4.00 -7.54 2.71
C PRO A 97 -2.85 -6.88 1.92
N ASP A 98 -1.60 -7.16 2.32
CA ASP A 98 -0.43 -6.64 1.63
C ASP A 98 -0.39 -7.05 0.15
N SER A 99 -0.90 -8.23 -0.21
CA SER A 99 -1.03 -8.69 -1.59
C SER A 99 -1.97 -7.82 -2.44
N THR A 100 -3.03 -7.29 -1.84
CA THR A 100 -3.97 -6.35 -2.48
C THR A 100 -3.29 -5.01 -2.74
N ILE A 101 -2.54 -4.51 -1.76
CA ILE A 101 -1.76 -3.27 -1.90
C ILE A 101 -0.70 -3.44 -2.98
N GLN A 102 0.01 -4.57 -2.99
CA GLN A 102 1.04 -4.89 -3.97
C GLN A 102 0.47 -4.99 -5.39
N LEU A 103 -0.73 -5.57 -5.56
CA LEU A 103 -1.38 -5.64 -6.86
C LEU A 103 -1.61 -4.25 -7.46
N ILE A 104 -2.16 -3.33 -6.67
CA ILE A 104 -2.39 -1.93 -7.10
C ILE A 104 -1.07 -1.20 -7.36
N GLU A 105 -0.07 -1.39 -6.50
CA GLU A 105 1.26 -0.80 -6.69
C GLU A 105 1.92 -1.29 -7.99
N CYS A 106 1.82 -2.59 -8.28
CA CYS A 106 2.31 -3.18 -9.51
C CYS A 106 1.59 -2.65 -10.76
N TRP A 107 0.26 -2.54 -10.72
CA TRP A 107 -0.49 -1.98 -11.82
C TRP A 107 -0.13 -0.51 -12.08
N ILE A 108 0.03 0.30 -11.02
CA ILE A 108 0.51 1.69 -11.13
C ILE A 108 1.91 1.74 -11.75
N TYR A 109 2.81 0.90 -11.27
CA TYR A 109 4.19 0.80 -11.77
C TYR A 109 4.25 0.38 -13.25
N GLN A 110 3.35 -0.49 -13.69
CA GLN A 110 3.24 -0.95 -15.07
C GLN A 110 2.55 0.04 -16.01
N GLY A 111 2.23 1.25 -15.54
CA GLY A 111 1.67 2.31 -16.37
C GLY A 111 0.15 2.33 -16.43
N LYS A 112 -0.53 1.67 -15.48
CA LYS A 112 -2.00 1.67 -15.36
C LYS A 112 -2.68 1.19 -16.64
N LEU A 113 -2.21 0.05 -17.16
CA LEU A 113 -2.70 -0.55 -18.40
C LEU A 113 -4.22 -0.78 -18.33
N ASP A 114 -4.90 -0.67 -19.48
CA ASP A 114 -6.31 -1.02 -19.67
C ASP A 114 -6.38 -2.30 -20.50
N ASN A 115 -6.27 -3.46 -19.84
CA ASN A 115 -6.01 -4.77 -20.45
C ASN A 115 -6.73 -5.93 -19.76
#